data_AF-A0AAW6ACF0-F1
#
_entry.id   AF-A0AAW6ACF0-F1
#
_cell.length_a   1.000
_cell.length_b   1.000
_cell.length_c   1.000
_cell.angle_alpha   90.00
_cell.angle_beta   90.00
_cell.angle_gamma   90.00
#
_symmetry.space_group_name_H-M   'P 1'
#
loop_
_entity.id
_entity.type
_entity.pdbx_description
1 polymer ?
#
loop_
_entity_poly.entity_id
_entity_poly.type
_entity_poly.pdbx_seq_one_letter_code
_entity_poly.pdbx_strand_id
1 'polypeptide(L)'
;MKMMVKTGGIILVSGLLLAGCGNQAKASTPKTVKQPQLTYLTKQVKSLYADSKYEMPAKQLSEAALTKANMQKNKVYKFRGDLSKAQQKTFKIDQQQLQAAKKIFSVQDTLNVELDKDQVLKDESFKIQAFNNDFTYLQAHKAKFAATIKDKATLLDREIKAVALVKAASTGDPDQTKIDHARDAINAINVKAFRDKYLSKIDEVNRKLVEDRALSGNSKIYDKNGNEVPTRDQFGNIINDKPSGVETAPSEPATGEQTSAGSTTETQSGSSNPQPSTSKVLGVSFISQEAAGAPEGCEAASALEALHYKGHASGMSLASFLRTMPIASNGNPYQGFGGTPYAVVDGVYQSIFPSAFTPWVAGFGSASNISGSSLDGIISQIAAGNPVVTWVTLNYQGPQWHHYDWGNGIDNAHVVTVDGYNSVGMHIVDPENGTYWISKGAFNAAYSYMKFAVAIS
;
A
#
# COMPACT_ATOMS: atom_id res chain seq x y z
N MET A 1 -84.27 45.21 61.95
CA MET A 1 -83.70 44.34 60.90
C MET A 1 -82.75 43.36 61.57
N LYS A 2 -82.97 42.06 61.28
CA LYS A 2 -82.54 40.82 61.95
C LYS A 2 -81.24 40.90 62.78
N MET A 3 -81.31 40.85 64.11
CA MET A 3 -81.44 39.67 65.03
C MET A 3 -80.08 38.99 65.31
N MET A 4 -79.50 39.18 66.52
CA MET A 4 -79.63 38.33 67.74
C MET A 4 -78.76 37.05 67.63
N VAL A 5 -78.09 36.46 68.62
CA VAL A 5 -77.84 36.57 70.09
C VAL A 5 -76.72 35.53 70.34
N LYS A 6 -75.58 35.87 70.96
CA LYS A 6 -75.18 35.70 72.38
C LYS A 6 -74.95 34.25 72.87
N THR A 7 -73.95 34.13 73.78
CA THR A 7 -73.74 33.09 74.83
C THR A 7 -73.14 31.76 74.35
N GLY A 8 -72.11 31.13 74.94
CA GLY A 8 -71.48 31.23 76.27
C GLY A 8 -71.69 29.92 77.06
N GLY A 9 -70.61 29.18 77.36
CA GLY A 9 -70.56 28.10 78.36
C GLY A 9 -70.30 26.69 77.80
N ILE A 10 -69.17 26.01 78.14
CA ILE A 10 -69.00 25.05 79.29
C ILE A 10 -69.40 23.62 78.83
N ILE A 11 -68.69 22.49 78.99
CA ILE A 11 -67.55 22.03 79.80
C ILE A 11 -67.13 20.61 79.31
N LEU A 12 -65.87 20.20 79.55
CA LEU A 12 -65.27 18.85 79.79
C LEU A 12 -65.80 17.61 78.99
N VAL A 13 -65.01 16.63 78.55
CA VAL A 13 -63.96 15.87 79.24
C VAL A 13 -63.12 15.13 78.17
N SER A 14 -61.81 15.15 78.39
CA SER A 14 -60.79 14.14 78.10
C SER A 14 -61.13 12.92 77.24
N GLY A 15 -60.25 12.69 76.26
CA GLY A 15 -60.09 11.41 75.58
C GLY A 15 -58.83 11.40 74.73
N LEU A 16 -57.68 11.69 75.34
CA LEU A 16 -56.38 11.45 74.71
C LEU A 16 -56.13 9.94 74.70
N LEU A 17 -56.27 9.30 73.54
CA LEU A 17 -55.64 8.02 73.25
C LEU A 17 -54.92 8.13 71.89
N LEU A 18 -53.62 7.94 71.99
CA LEU A 18 -52.63 7.94 70.92
C LEU A 18 -52.69 6.68 70.06
N ALA A 19 -52.19 6.87 68.84
CA ALA A 19 -51.58 5.90 67.92
C ALA A 19 -52.52 5.02 67.08
N GLY A 20 -52.43 5.20 65.75
CA GLY A 20 -52.61 4.11 64.81
C GLY A 20 -53.38 4.43 63.53
N CYS A 21 -52.63 4.50 62.42
CA CYS A 21 -53.07 4.21 61.05
C CYS A 21 -54.01 5.22 60.36
N GLY A 22 -53.40 6.24 59.76
CA GLY A 22 -54.00 7.00 58.66
C GLY A 22 -52.94 7.25 57.59
N ASN A 23 -52.86 6.34 56.63
CA ASN A 23 -52.04 6.47 55.42
C ASN A 23 -52.12 7.89 54.87
N GLN A 24 -51.02 8.65 54.96
CA GLN A 24 -50.83 9.77 54.05
C GLN A 24 -50.65 9.18 52.66
N ALA A 25 -51.77 9.08 51.94
CA ALA A 25 -51.76 9.00 50.50
C ALA A 25 -51.06 10.27 49.99
N LYS A 26 -49.74 10.16 49.79
CA LYS A 26 -49.01 11.10 48.95
C LYS A 26 -49.74 11.12 47.62
N ALA A 27 -50.36 12.26 47.34
CA ALA A 27 -50.98 12.57 46.07
C ALA A 27 -50.04 12.11 44.96
N SER A 28 -50.47 11.07 44.25
CA SER A 28 -49.79 10.60 43.05
C SER A 28 -49.99 11.71 42.04
N THR A 29 -48.91 12.45 41.76
CA THR A 29 -48.87 13.35 40.62
C THR A 29 -49.38 12.58 39.39
N PRO A 30 -50.27 13.17 38.57
CA PRO A 30 -50.80 12.47 37.41
C PRO A 30 -49.60 11.97 36.58
N LYS A 31 -49.52 10.65 36.34
CA LYS A 31 -48.62 10.08 35.34
C LYS A 31 -49.03 10.70 34.01
N THR A 32 -48.43 11.84 33.70
CA THR A 32 -48.68 12.55 32.46
C THR A 32 -48.33 11.62 31.32
N VAL A 33 -49.20 11.56 30.31
CA VAL A 33 -49.10 10.79 29.05
C VAL A 33 -47.72 10.91 28.35
N LYS A 34 -46.88 11.84 28.81
CA LYS A 34 -45.53 12.18 28.38
C LYS A 34 -44.42 11.24 28.92
N GLN A 35 -44.53 10.70 30.15
CA GLN A 35 -43.56 9.74 30.72
C GLN A 35 -43.45 8.43 29.90
N PRO A 36 -44.58 7.80 29.48
CA PRO A 36 -44.57 6.60 28.66
C PRO A 36 -43.82 6.75 27.33
N GLN A 37 -43.83 7.95 26.74
CA GLN A 37 -43.23 8.21 25.42
C GLN A 37 -41.70 8.20 25.46
N LEU A 38 -41.07 8.75 26.52
CA LEU A 38 -39.63 8.67 26.73
C LEU A 38 -39.22 7.23 27.07
N THR A 39 -39.95 6.55 27.94
CA THR A 39 -39.69 5.13 28.24
C THR A 39 -39.77 4.26 26.99
N TYR A 40 -40.73 4.51 26.11
CA TYR A 40 -40.86 3.80 24.85
C TYR A 40 -39.70 4.09 23.90
N LEU A 41 -39.22 5.34 23.83
CA LEU A 41 -37.99 5.68 23.09
C LEU A 41 -36.79 4.90 23.63
N THR A 42 -36.56 4.93 24.94
CA THR A 42 -35.43 4.21 25.56
C THR A 42 -35.50 2.71 25.27
N LYS A 43 -36.70 2.10 25.29
CA LYS A 43 -36.89 0.69 24.94
C LYS A 43 -36.55 0.42 23.47
N GLN A 44 -37.00 1.27 22.55
CA GLN A 44 -36.69 1.14 21.14
C GLN A 44 -35.19 1.31 20.86
N VAL A 45 -34.55 2.32 21.45
CA VAL A 45 -33.11 2.53 21.31
C VAL A 45 -32.33 1.33 21.84
N LYS A 46 -32.68 0.80 23.02
CA LYS A 46 -32.06 -0.43 23.56
C LYS A 46 -32.19 -1.61 22.62
N SER A 47 -33.33 -1.78 21.94
CA SER A 47 -33.54 -2.90 21.01
C SER A 47 -32.68 -2.82 19.74
N LEU A 48 -32.01 -1.69 19.47
CA LEU A 48 -31.07 -1.54 18.35
C LEU A 48 -29.70 -2.18 18.65
N TYR A 49 -29.45 -2.58 19.89
CA TYR A 49 -28.17 -3.08 20.36
C TYR A 49 -28.29 -4.49 20.94
N ALA A 50 -27.22 -5.27 20.81
CA ALA A 50 -27.14 -6.62 21.38
C ALA A 50 -26.73 -6.62 22.85
N ASP A 51 -26.17 -5.52 23.34
CA ASP A 51 -25.67 -5.41 24.71
C ASP A 51 -26.13 -4.12 25.39
N SER A 52 -26.11 -4.13 26.72
CA SER A 52 -26.54 -3.00 27.56
C SER A 52 -25.54 -1.84 27.58
N LYS A 53 -24.31 -2.02 27.09
CA LYS A 53 -23.29 -0.98 26.96
C LYS A 53 -23.38 -0.26 25.61
N TYR A 54 -24.28 -0.70 24.72
CA TYR A 54 -24.49 -0.13 23.38
C TYR A 54 -23.23 -0.18 22.52
N GLU A 55 -22.43 -1.25 22.65
CA GLU A 55 -21.19 -1.40 21.87
C GLU A 55 -21.41 -2.16 20.58
N MET A 56 -22.32 -3.13 20.59
CA MET A 56 -22.60 -4.05 19.48
C MET A 56 -24.04 -3.88 18.99
N PRO A 57 -24.26 -3.85 17.67
CA PRO A 57 -25.59 -3.78 17.10
C PRO A 57 -26.40 -5.05 17.37
N ALA A 58 -27.71 -4.91 17.44
CA ALA A 58 -28.60 -6.06 17.42
C ALA A 58 -28.49 -6.81 16.09
N LYS A 59 -28.64 -8.14 16.13
CA LYS A 59 -28.57 -9.00 14.93
C LYS A 59 -29.58 -8.59 13.83
N GLN A 60 -30.69 -7.97 14.21
CA GLN A 60 -31.75 -7.50 13.30
C GLN A 60 -31.79 -5.97 13.17
N LEU A 61 -30.67 -5.28 13.37
CA LEU A 61 -30.60 -3.84 13.10
C LEU A 61 -31.01 -3.57 11.64
N SER A 62 -32.03 -2.75 11.46
CA SER A 62 -32.65 -2.51 10.16
C SER A 62 -33.10 -1.06 10.04
N GLU A 63 -33.24 -0.59 8.81
CA GLU A 63 -33.76 0.75 8.50
C GLU A 63 -35.17 0.96 9.11
N ALA A 64 -36.02 -0.06 9.10
CA ALA A 64 -37.34 -0.02 9.71
C ALA A 64 -37.26 0.23 11.24
N ALA A 65 -36.36 -0.46 11.93
CA ALA A 65 -36.15 -0.28 13.37
C ALA A 65 -35.61 1.13 13.69
N LEU A 66 -34.66 1.63 12.89
CA LEU A 66 -34.11 2.98 13.01
C LEU A 66 -35.16 4.06 12.75
N THR A 67 -36.00 3.88 11.73
CA THR A 67 -37.09 4.79 11.38
C THR A 67 -38.11 4.85 12.51
N LYS A 68 -38.49 3.70 13.08
CA LYS A 68 -39.41 3.63 14.22
C LYS A 68 -38.87 4.39 15.43
N ALA A 69 -37.61 4.16 15.80
CA ALA A 69 -36.94 4.88 16.89
C ALA A 69 -36.82 6.38 16.62
N ASN A 70 -36.51 6.78 15.39
CA ASN A 70 -36.41 8.20 15.02
C ASN A 70 -37.75 8.93 15.04
N MET A 71 -38.84 8.29 14.57
CA MET A 71 -40.19 8.81 14.72
C MET A 71 -40.56 9.01 16.19
N GLN A 72 -40.22 8.02 17.03
CA GLN A 72 -40.48 8.14 18.47
C GLN A 72 -39.66 9.26 19.12
N LYS A 73 -38.38 9.40 18.74
CA LYS A 73 -37.52 10.51 19.17
C LYS A 73 -38.13 11.87 18.81
N ASN A 74 -38.70 12.00 17.61
CA ASN A 74 -39.36 13.23 17.17
C ASN A 74 -40.62 13.54 18.00
N LYS A 75 -41.39 12.52 18.41
CA LYS A 75 -42.51 12.71 19.35
C LYS A 75 -42.02 13.24 20.70
N VAL A 76 -40.96 12.64 21.26
CA VAL A 76 -40.36 13.09 22.53
C VAL A 76 -39.83 14.53 22.45
N TYR A 77 -39.21 14.88 21.33
CA TYR A 77 -38.66 16.21 21.11
C TYR A 77 -39.71 17.33 21.20
N LYS A 78 -40.97 17.07 20.81
CA LYS A 78 -42.05 18.07 20.85
C LYS A 78 -42.40 18.54 22.26
N PHE A 79 -42.18 17.71 23.28
CA PHE A 79 -42.45 18.05 24.69
C PHE A 79 -41.18 18.08 25.55
N ARG A 80 -40.00 18.24 24.92
CA ARG A 80 -38.70 18.23 25.61
C ARG A 80 -38.57 19.29 26.72
N GLY A 81 -39.27 20.42 26.59
CA GLY A 81 -39.28 21.49 27.60
C GLY A 81 -39.98 21.09 28.90
N ASP A 82 -40.89 20.11 28.82
CA ASP A 82 -41.64 19.61 29.98
C ASP A 82 -40.94 18.45 30.69
N LEU A 83 -39.79 18.01 30.19
CA LEU A 83 -39.02 16.92 30.78
C LEU A 83 -38.25 17.42 32.00
N SER A 84 -38.24 16.64 33.08
CA SER A 84 -37.35 16.87 34.22
C SER A 84 -35.87 16.80 33.80
N LYS A 85 -34.96 17.39 34.59
CA LYS A 85 -33.52 17.33 34.30
C LYS A 85 -33.00 15.91 34.08
N ALA A 86 -33.48 14.95 34.88
CA ALA A 86 -33.13 13.54 34.74
C ALA A 86 -33.64 12.97 33.42
N GLN A 87 -34.88 13.27 33.03
CA GLN A 87 -35.48 12.83 31.77
C GLN A 87 -34.80 13.46 30.55
N GLN A 88 -34.39 14.73 30.63
CA GLN A 88 -33.62 15.40 29.57
C GLN A 88 -32.25 14.72 29.37
N LYS A 89 -31.58 14.32 30.46
CA LYS A 89 -30.33 13.55 30.39
C LYS A 89 -30.55 12.21 29.70
N THR A 90 -31.58 11.45 30.09
CA THR A 90 -31.95 10.19 29.43
C THR A 90 -32.24 10.41 27.95
N PHE A 91 -33.02 11.44 27.61
CA PHE A 91 -33.35 11.75 26.23
C PHE A 91 -32.10 12.08 25.39
N LYS A 92 -31.15 12.85 25.94
CA LYS A 92 -29.87 13.14 25.28
C LYS A 92 -29.06 11.87 25.03
N ILE A 93 -29.01 10.95 25.99
CA ILE A 93 -28.33 9.66 25.83
C ILE A 93 -29.01 8.84 24.72
N ASP A 94 -30.34 8.74 24.74
CA ASP A 94 -31.10 8.02 23.72
C ASP A 94 -30.88 8.62 22.33
N GLN A 95 -30.78 9.95 22.21
CA GLN A 95 -30.43 10.62 20.95
C GLN A 95 -29.03 10.23 20.48
N GLN A 96 -28.04 10.23 21.36
CA GLN A 96 -26.66 9.84 21.03
C GLN A 96 -26.59 8.38 20.58
N GLN A 97 -27.23 7.46 21.30
CA GLN A 97 -27.23 6.05 20.92
C GLN A 97 -28.03 5.80 19.64
N LEU A 98 -29.11 6.53 19.38
CA LEU A 98 -29.81 6.43 18.09
C LEU A 98 -28.93 6.92 16.92
N GLN A 99 -28.16 7.99 17.11
CA GLN A 99 -27.23 8.47 16.08
C GLN A 99 -26.10 7.47 15.83
N ALA A 100 -25.53 6.88 16.88
CA ALA A 100 -24.52 5.83 16.72
C ALA A 100 -25.09 4.61 15.99
N ALA A 101 -26.32 4.18 16.31
CA ALA A 101 -26.96 3.04 15.63
C ALA A 101 -27.18 3.31 14.14
N LYS A 102 -27.54 4.54 13.75
CA LYS A 102 -27.65 4.93 12.33
C LYS A 102 -26.31 4.84 11.61
N LYS A 103 -25.23 5.29 12.26
CA LYS A 103 -23.87 5.18 11.70
C LYS A 103 -23.42 3.74 11.57
N ILE A 104 -23.71 2.89 12.58
CA ILE A 104 -23.46 1.44 12.50
C ILE A 104 -24.16 0.83 11.29
N PHE A 105 -25.45 1.12 11.12
CA PHE A 105 -26.22 0.63 9.97
C PHE A 105 -25.64 1.13 8.64
N SER A 106 -25.36 2.44 8.53
CA SER A 106 -24.74 3.08 7.36
C SER A 106 -23.44 2.39 6.93
N VAL A 107 -22.51 2.15 7.85
CA VAL A 107 -21.23 1.50 7.50
C VAL A 107 -21.40 0.01 7.18
N GLN A 108 -22.31 -0.70 7.86
CA GLN A 108 -22.59 -2.10 7.53
C GLN A 108 -23.22 -2.24 6.15
N ASP A 109 -24.22 -1.42 5.86
CA ASP A 109 -24.92 -1.40 4.58
C ASP A 109 -23.94 -1.09 3.45
N THR A 110 -23.11 -0.05 3.63
CA THR A 110 -22.03 0.29 2.67
C THR A 110 -21.09 -0.89 2.44
N LEU A 111 -20.58 -1.53 3.49
CA LEU A 111 -19.65 -2.66 3.33
C LEU A 111 -20.31 -3.87 2.66
N ASN A 112 -21.58 -4.12 2.94
CA ASN A 112 -22.34 -5.21 2.33
C ASN A 112 -22.63 -4.94 0.86
N VAL A 113 -22.94 -3.70 0.49
CA VAL A 113 -23.22 -3.29 -0.89
C VAL A 113 -21.93 -3.23 -1.72
N GLU A 114 -20.88 -2.60 -1.18
CA GLU A 114 -19.68 -2.30 -1.96
C GLU A 114 -18.67 -3.44 -2.03
N LEU A 115 -18.53 -4.26 -0.99
CA LEU A 115 -17.57 -5.38 -0.99
C LEU A 115 -18.27 -6.74 -1.16
N ASP A 116 -19.47 -6.90 -0.57
CA ASP A 116 -20.23 -8.16 -0.50
C ASP A 116 -19.34 -9.38 -0.15
N LYS A 117 -19.64 -10.57 -0.67
CA LYS A 117 -18.86 -11.80 -0.48
C LYS A 117 -17.56 -11.83 -1.29
N ASP A 118 -17.56 -11.15 -2.44
CA ASP A 118 -16.43 -11.17 -3.36
C ASP A 118 -15.27 -10.31 -2.85
N GLN A 119 -15.55 -9.40 -1.91
CA GLN A 119 -14.60 -8.42 -1.38
C GLN A 119 -14.00 -7.55 -2.49
N VAL A 120 -14.82 -7.16 -3.47
CA VAL A 120 -14.42 -6.33 -4.61
C VAL A 120 -15.41 -5.20 -4.78
N LEU A 121 -14.90 -3.96 -4.80
CA LEU A 121 -15.64 -2.72 -5.01
C LEU A 121 -16.60 -2.84 -6.20
N LYS A 122 -17.89 -2.63 -5.93
CA LYS A 122 -18.97 -2.69 -6.91
C LYS A 122 -19.17 -1.36 -7.63
N ASP A 123 -19.31 -0.26 -6.90
CA ASP A 123 -19.43 1.07 -7.49
C ASP A 123 -18.07 1.78 -7.55
N GLU A 124 -17.45 1.78 -8.73
CA GLU A 124 -16.18 2.48 -8.97
C GLU A 124 -16.29 4.01 -8.76
N SER A 125 -17.50 4.58 -8.71
CA SER A 125 -17.75 6.01 -8.48
C SER A 125 -18.01 6.37 -7.01
N PHE A 126 -18.03 5.38 -6.13
CA PHE A 126 -18.36 5.53 -4.72
C PHE A 126 -17.51 6.60 -4.02
N LYS A 127 -18.18 7.39 -3.16
CA LYS A 127 -17.59 8.52 -2.43
C LYS A 127 -17.36 8.14 -0.97
N ILE A 128 -16.11 7.81 -0.64
CA ILE A 128 -15.75 7.26 0.68
C ILE A 128 -15.88 8.25 1.85
N GLN A 129 -16.02 9.56 1.61
CA GLN A 129 -15.96 10.57 2.68
C GLN A 129 -17.03 10.35 3.75
N ALA A 130 -18.27 10.04 3.34
CA ALA A 130 -19.36 9.79 4.28
C ALA A 130 -19.08 8.53 5.13
N PHE A 131 -18.60 7.47 4.49
CA PHE A 131 -18.19 6.23 5.16
C PHE A 131 -17.06 6.48 6.17
N ASN A 132 -15.99 7.18 5.77
CA ASN A 132 -14.84 7.47 6.64
C ASN A 132 -15.23 8.33 7.85
N ASN A 133 -16.12 9.31 7.65
CA ASN A 133 -16.64 10.14 8.75
C ASN A 133 -17.46 9.31 9.76
N ASP A 134 -18.30 8.41 9.26
CA ASP A 134 -19.08 7.50 10.10
C ASP A 134 -18.18 6.48 10.82
N PHE A 135 -17.21 5.89 10.11
CA PHE A 135 -16.29 4.92 10.67
C PHE A 135 -15.37 5.54 11.74
N THR A 136 -14.83 6.74 11.51
CA THR A 136 -14.03 7.49 12.49
C THR A 136 -14.82 7.77 13.76
N TYR A 137 -16.09 8.18 13.62
CA TYR A 137 -16.99 8.35 14.76
C TYR A 137 -17.14 7.03 15.55
N LEU A 138 -17.30 5.91 14.85
CA LEU A 138 -17.48 4.60 15.48
C LEU A 138 -16.20 4.10 16.17
N GLN A 139 -15.02 4.39 15.65
CA GLN A 139 -13.76 4.11 16.34
C GLN A 139 -13.70 4.81 17.71
N ALA A 140 -14.17 6.06 17.80
CA ALA A 140 -14.16 6.82 19.04
C ALA A 140 -15.28 6.44 20.04
N HIS A 141 -16.44 5.97 19.55
CA HIS A 141 -17.65 5.84 20.37
C HIS A 141 -18.26 4.44 20.45
N LYS A 142 -17.76 3.51 19.62
CA LYS A 142 -18.24 2.12 19.44
C LYS A 142 -17.07 1.20 19.10
N ALA A 143 -16.01 1.28 19.91
CA ALA A 143 -14.71 0.69 19.59
C ALA A 143 -14.79 -0.83 19.34
N LYS A 144 -15.65 -1.56 20.07
CA LYS A 144 -15.80 -3.00 19.85
C LYS A 144 -16.38 -3.30 18.47
N PHE A 145 -17.45 -2.62 18.09
CA PHE A 145 -18.02 -2.77 16.76
C PHE A 145 -17.04 -2.34 15.67
N ALA A 146 -16.39 -1.18 15.83
CA ALA A 146 -15.42 -0.68 14.86
C ALA A 146 -14.26 -1.66 14.63
N ALA A 147 -13.78 -2.34 15.69
CA ALA A 147 -12.77 -3.38 15.56
C ALA A 147 -13.24 -4.56 14.69
N THR A 148 -14.51 -4.98 14.78
CA THR A 148 -15.03 -6.11 13.97
C THR A 148 -15.09 -5.85 12.47
N ILE A 149 -15.11 -4.58 12.04
CA ILE A 149 -15.20 -4.20 10.63
C ILE A 149 -13.93 -3.50 10.11
N LYS A 150 -12.88 -3.38 10.94
CA LYS A 150 -11.67 -2.61 10.63
C LYS A 150 -10.99 -3.07 9.35
N ASP A 151 -10.87 -4.38 9.17
CA ASP A 151 -10.17 -4.94 8.01
C ASP A 151 -10.96 -4.70 6.73
N LYS A 152 -12.28 -4.85 6.77
CA LYS A 152 -13.17 -4.54 5.65
C LYS A 152 -13.17 -3.04 5.30
N ALA A 153 -13.19 -2.18 6.31
CA ALA A 153 -13.09 -0.73 6.10
C ALA A 153 -11.75 -0.32 5.46
N THR A 154 -10.65 -0.95 5.91
CA THR A 154 -9.31 -0.73 5.34
C THR A 154 -9.23 -1.23 3.90
N LEU A 155 -9.81 -2.40 3.63
CA LEU A 155 -9.88 -2.95 2.27
C LEU A 155 -10.66 -1.99 1.35
N LEU A 156 -11.86 -1.56 1.74
CA LEU A 156 -12.68 -0.63 0.95
C LEU A 156 -11.91 0.66 0.61
N ASP A 157 -11.20 1.25 1.57
CA ASP A 157 -10.37 2.44 1.36
C ASP A 157 -9.22 2.21 0.37
N ARG A 158 -8.54 1.05 0.47
CA ARG A 158 -7.48 0.68 -0.48
C ARG A 158 -8.02 0.48 -1.90
N GLU A 159 -9.12 -0.24 -2.03
CA GLU A 159 -9.75 -0.51 -3.33
C GLU A 159 -10.19 0.79 -4.03
N ILE A 160 -10.82 1.71 -3.30
CA ILE A 160 -11.25 3.00 -3.86
C ILE A 160 -10.05 3.84 -4.32
N LYS A 161 -8.95 3.86 -3.54
CA LYS A 161 -7.72 4.55 -3.92
C LYS A 161 -7.08 3.94 -5.16
N ALA A 162 -7.01 2.61 -5.23
CA ALA A 162 -6.49 1.91 -6.40
C ALA A 162 -7.34 2.18 -7.65
N VAL A 163 -8.68 2.11 -7.54
CA VAL A 163 -9.60 2.44 -8.65
C VAL A 163 -9.45 3.89 -9.10
N ALA A 164 -9.23 4.84 -8.18
CA ALA A 164 -8.96 6.23 -8.53
C ALA A 164 -7.67 6.39 -9.36
N LEU A 165 -6.61 5.65 -9.00
CA LEU A 165 -5.36 5.62 -9.76
C LEU A 165 -5.53 4.95 -11.13
N VAL A 166 -6.31 3.87 -11.21
CA VAL A 166 -6.66 3.22 -12.49
C VAL A 166 -7.39 4.19 -13.41
N LYS A 167 -8.37 4.94 -12.87
CA LYS A 167 -9.08 5.98 -13.62
C LYS A 167 -8.10 7.05 -14.11
N ALA A 168 -7.23 7.55 -13.23
CA ALA A 168 -6.23 8.55 -13.59
C ALA A 168 -5.27 8.08 -14.70
N ALA A 169 -4.89 6.79 -14.68
CA ALA A 169 -4.06 6.19 -15.73
C ALA A 169 -4.81 6.02 -17.07
N SER A 170 -6.13 5.82 -17.01
CA SER A 170 -6.97 5.55 -18.19
C SER A 170 -7.59 6.81 -18.82
N THR A 171 -7.52 7.96 -18.15
CA THR A 171 -8.13 9.23 -18.61
C THR A 171 -7.08 10.26 -19.01
N GLY A 172 -7.29 10.90 -20.17
CA GLY A 172 -6.32 11.82 -20.77
C GLY A 172 -5.15 11.07 -21.40
N ASP A 173 -4.03 11.77 -21.63
CA ASP A 173 -2.82 11.12 -22.14
C ASP A 173 -2.27 10.15 -21.07
N PRO A 174 -2.21 8.84 -21.38
CA PRO A 174 -1.65 7.86 -20.46
C PRO A 174 -0.17 8.17 -20.23
N ASP A 175 0.24 8.15 -18.98
CA ASP A 175 1.61 8.41 -18.54
C ASP A 175 2.09 7.20 -17.74
N GLN A 176 3.35 6.80 -17.97
CA GLN A 176 3.93 5.61 -17.37
C GLN A 176 3.87 5.68 -15.84
N THR A 177 4.10 6.85 -15.25
CA THR A 177 4.02 7.04 -13.80
C THR A 177 2.61 6.81 -13.25
N LYS A 178 1.56 7.19 -13.99
CA LYS A 178 0.17 6.94 -13.57
C LYS A 178 -0.17 5.45 -13.65
N ILE A 179 0.30 4.77 -14.69
CA ILE A 179 0.16 3.32 -14.90
C ILE A 179 0.85 2.55 -13.76
N ASP A 180 2.07 2.93 -13.41
CA ASP A 180 2.85 2.28 -12.36
C ASP A 180 2.21 2.49 -10.98
N HIS A 181 1.81 3.72 -10.64
CA HIS A 181 1.08 3.99 -9.39
C HIS A 181 -0.22 3.18 -9.29
N ALA A 182 -0.95 3.03 -10.39
CA ALA A 182 -2.16 2.21 -10.41
C ALA A 182 -1.83 0.73 -10.19
N ARG A 183 -0.78 0.20 -10.84
CA ARG A 183 -0.33 -1.19 -10.70
C ARG A 183 0.12 -1.50 -9.27
N ASP A 184 0.92 -0.62 -8.66
CA ASP A 184 1.38 -0.77 -7.27
C ASP A 184 0.20 -0.81 -6.29
N ALA A 185 -0.75 0.11 -6.46
CA ALA A 185 -1.94 0.17 -5.62
C ALA A 185 -2.84 -1.07 -5.77
N ILE A 186 -2.94 -1.64 -6.98
CA ILE A 186 -3.64 -2.90 -7.21
C ILE A 186 -2.92 -4.07 -6.53
N ASN A 187 -1.60 -4.17 -6.68
CA ASN A 187 -0.80 -5.28 -6.13
C ASN A 187 -0.79 -5.28 -4.59
N ALA A 188 -0.88 -4.11 -3.95
CA ALA A 188 -1.00 -3.99 -2.50
C ALA A 188 -2.33 -4.51 -1.92
N ILE A 189 -3.33 -4.81 -2.77
CA ILE A 189 -4.63 -5.33 -2.35
C ILE A 189 -4.60 -6.86 -2.35
N ASN A 190 -4.81 -7.46 -1.18
CA ASN A 190 -4.80 -8.92 -1.01
C ASN A 190 -6.15 -9.58 -1.37
N VAL A 191 -6.71 -9.23 -2.54
CA VAL A 191 -7.93 -9.84 -3.10
C VAL A 191 -7.66 -10.21 -4.55
N LYS A 192 -7.58 -11.52 -4.84
CA LYS A 192 -7.25 -12.02 -6.17
C LYS A 192 -8.21 -11.50 -7.25
N ALA A 193 -9.52 -11.55 -6.99
CA ALA A 193 -10.54 -11.08 -7.92
C ALA A 193 -10.42 -9.58 -8.24
N PHE A 194 -10.02 -8.76 -7.25
CA PHE A 194 -9.71 -7.36 -7.48
C PHE A 194 -8.49 -7.21 -8.39
N ARG A 195 -7.38 -7.90 -8.08
CA ARG A 195 -6.14 -7.82 -8.86
C ARG A 195 -6.36 -8.23 -10.32
N ASP A 196 -6.98 -9.38 -10.55
CA ASP A 196 -7.25 -9.89 -11.91
C ASP A 196 -8.10 -8.89 -12.73
N LYS A 197 -9.13 -8.29 -12.10
CA LYS A 197 -10.03 -7.32 -12.74
C LYS A 197 -9.32 -6.04 -13.16
N TYR A 198 -8.39 -5.52 -12.35
CA TYR A 198 -7.81 -4.19 -12.58
C TYR A 198 -6.40 -4.22 -13.21
N LEU A 199 -5.60 -5.28 -13.01
CA LEU A 199 -4.33 -5.45 -13.72
C LEU A 199 -4.55 -5.55 -15.23
N SER A 200 -5.55 -6.34 -15.67
CA SER A 200 -5.91 -6.47 -17.08
C SER A 200 -6.27 -5.13 -17.74
N LYS A 201 -7.02 -4.26 -17.03
CA LYS A 201 -7.33 -2.89 -17.49
C LYS A 201 -6.05 -2.04 -17.64
N ILE A 202 -5.13 -2.12 -16.68
CA ILE A 202 -3.88 -1.36 -16.70
C ILE A 202 -2.92 -1.85 -17.80
N ASP A 203 -2.87 -3.15 -18.05
CA ASP A 203 -2.05 -3.71 -19.13
C ASP A 203 -2.56 -3.27 -20.51
N GLU A 204 -3.88 -3.12 -20.70
CA GLU A 204 -4.46 -2.54 -21.90
C GLU A 204 -4.09 -1.06 -22.08
N VAL A 205 -4.16 -0.26 -21.01
CA VAL A 205 -3.75 1.16 -21.04
C VAL A 205 -2.26 1.28 -21.41
N ASN A 206 -1.41 0.44 -20.83
CA ASN A 206 0.02 0.39 -21.13
C ASN A 206 0.28 0.00 -22.59
N ARG A 207 -0.46 -0.97 -23.12
CA ARG A 207 -0.37 -1.37 -24.53
C ARG A 207 -0.72 -0.20 -25.47
N LYS A 208 -1.83 0.50 -25.23
CA LYS A 208 -2.26 1.65 -26.02
C LYS A 208 -1.24 2.79 -25.99
N LEU A 209 -0.65 3.06 -24.82
CA LEU A 209 0.43 4.06 -24.69
C LEU A 209 1.65 3.73 -25.57
N VAL A 210 1.98 2.45 -25.73
CA VAL A 210 3.09 2.01 -26.59
C VAL A 210 2.69 2.09 -28.07
N GLU A 211 1.46 1.69 -28.41
CA GLU A 211 0.91 1.73 -29.77
C GLU A 211 0.75 3.16 -30.30
N ASP A 212 0.24 4.11 -29.49
CA ASP A 212 0.07 5.51 -29.89
C ASP A 212 1.41 6.21 -30.13
N ARG A 213 2.45 5.84 -29.37
CA ARG A 213 3.83 6.29 -29.65
C ARG A 213 4.37 5.73 -30.96
N ALA A 214 4.00 4.51 -31.34
CA ALA A 214 4.41 3.90 -32.58
C ALA A 214 3.64 4.44 -33.81
N LEU A 215 2.36 4.81 -33.64
CA LEU A 215 1.45 5.22 -34.74
C LEU A 215 1.46 6.72 -35.04
N SER A 216 1.83 7.59 -34.10
CA SER A 216 1.73 9.04 -34.26
C SER A 216 2.69 9.66 -35.27
N GLY A 217 3.60 8.89 -35.91
CA GLY A 217 4.42 9.34 -37.06
C GLY A 217 5.40 10.50 -36.79
N ASN A 218 5.28 11.21 -35.68
CA ASN A 218 6.13 12.31 -35.25
C ASN A 218 7.43 11.80 -34.61
N SER A 219 8.02 10.75 -35.16
CA SER A 219 9.32 10.26 -34.73
C SER A 219 10.46 10.93 -35.50
N LYS A 220 10.47 12.26 -35.47
CA LYS A 220 11.77 12.96 -35.48
C LYS A 220 12.22 13.05 -34.03
N ILE A 221 12.83 11.98 -33.57
CA ILE A 221 13.44 11.95 -32.25
C ILE A 221 14.76 12.67 -32.40
N TYR A 222 14.94 13.78 -31.68
CA TYR A 222 16.19 14.52 -31.69
C TYR A 222 16.97 14.18 -30.42
N ASP A 223 18.28 13.96 -30.54
CA ASP A 223 19.13 13.87 -29.37
C ASP A 223 19.24 15.23 -28.66
N LYS A 224 19.89 15.25 -27.49
CA LYS A 224 20.09 16.46 -26.66
C LYS A 224 20.91 17.56 -27.36
N ASN A 225 21.46 17.30 -28.55
CA ASN A 225 22.23 18.22 -29.37
C ASN A 225 21.47 18.70 -30.62
N GLY A 226 20.23 18.22 -30.82
CA GLY A 226 19.37 18.62 -31.93
C GLY A 226 19.53 17.80 -33.22
N ASN A 227 20.15 16.62 -33.16
CA ASN A 227 20.32 15.75 -34.34
C ASN A 227 19.22 14.69 -34.43
N GLU A 228 18.69 14.46 -35.64
CA GLU A 228 17.57 13.54 -35.88
C GLU A 228 18.01 12.07 -35.80
N VAL A 229 17.27 11.26 -35.05
CA VAL A 229 17.50 9.84 -34.77
C VAL A 229 16.60 8.98 -35.67
N PRO A 230 17.14 8.01 -36.43
CA PRO A 230 16.34 7.22 -37.38
C PRO A 230 15.33 6.29 -36.70
N THR A 231 14.09 6.25 -37.19
CA THR A 231 13.06 5.33 -36.71
C THR A 231 13.21 3.95 -37.37
N ARG A 232 13.01 2.87 -36.59
CA ARG A 232 13.14 1.48 -37.04
C ARG A 232 11.85 0.69 -36.82
N ASP A 233 11.55 -0.25 -37.72
CA ASP A 233 10.41 -1.16 -37.58
C ASP A 233 10.65 -2.28 -36.56
N GLN A 234 9.62 -3.10 -36.32
CA GLN A 234 9.64 -4.26 -35.41
C GLN A 234 10.64 -5.36 -35.79
N PHE A 235 11.30 -5.25 -36.95
CA PHE A 235 12.33 -6.17 -37.44
C PHE A 235 13.73 -5.53 -37.49
N GLY A 236 13.87 -4.27 -37.04
CA GLY A 236 15.15 -3.57 -36.95
C GLY A 236 15.58 -2.83 -38.22
N ASN A 237 14.71 -2.74 -39.24
CA ASN A 237 15.01 -2.04 -40.48
C ASN A 237 14.71 -0.54 -40.37
N ILE A 238 15.54 0.30 -40.99
CA ILE A 238 15.35 1.76 -40.99
C ILE A 238 14.17 2.11 -41.89
N ILE A 239 13.18 2.81 -41.34
CA ILE A 239 12.02 3.31 -42.10
C ILE A 239 12.43 4.66 -42.69
N ASN A 240 12.68 4.72 -44.00
CA ASN A 240 13.02 5.96 -44.68
C ASN A 240 11.76 6.57 -45.32
N ASP A 241 11.32 7.71 -44.80
CA ASP A 241 10.32 8.56 -45.46
C ASP A 241 10.96 9.31 -46.64
N LYS A 242 10.75 8.85 -47.88
CA LYS A 242 10.64 9.80 -49.00
C LYS A 242 9.89 9.24 -50.23
N PRO A 243 8.99 10.04 -50.84
CA PRO A 243 8.34 9.66 -52.09
C PRO A 243 9.25 9.85 -53.31
N SER A 244 8.92 9.08 -54.35
CA SER A 244 9.53 9.02 -55.69
C SER A 244 9.73 10.39 -56.36
N GLY A 245 10.86 10.58 -57.04
CA GLY A 245 11.13 11.75 -57.88
C GLY A 245 12.48 11.67 -58.62
N VAL A 246 12.40 11.50 -59.93
CA VAL A 246 13.45 11.36 -60.95
C VAL A 246 14.17 12.69 -61.21
N GLU A 247 15.50 12.70 -61.37
CA GLU A 247 16.22 13.31 -62.52
C GLU A 247 17.76 13.16 -62.47
N THR A 248 18.35 13.31 -63.65
CA THR A 248 19.59 12.79 -64.23
C THR A 248 20.85 13.69 -64.13
N ALA A 249 22.02 13.07 -63.83
CA ALA A 249 23.38 13.14 -64.45
C ALA A 249 24.03 14.50 -64.91
N PRO A 250 25.35 14.55 -65.25
CA PRO A 250 26.59 14.11 -64.57
C PRO A 250 27.79 15.13 -64.76
N SER A 251 29.05 14.67 -64.56
CA SER A 251 30.38 15.21 -64.99
C SER A 251 31.17 16.06 -63.98
N GLU A 252 32.51 16.03 -63.82
CA GLU A 252 33.66 15.12 -64.08
C GLU A 252 34.88 15.71 -63.29
N PRO A 253 36.07 15.06 -63.23
CA PRO A 253 37.09 15.19 -62.17
C PRO A 253 38.39 15.92 -62.60
N ALA A 254 39.29 16.22 -61.63
CA ALA A 254 40.74 16.47 -61.85
C ALA A 254 41.47 16.47 -60.48
N THR A 255 42.33 15.51 -60.12
CA THR A 255 43.78 15.27 -60.44
C THR A 255 44.80 16.25 -59.84
N GLY A 256 45.87 15.69 -59.22
CA GLY A 256 47.16 16.34 -58.90
C GLY A 256 47.51 16.29 -57.40
N GLU A 257 48.12 15.26 -56.83
CA GLU A 257 49.52 14.76 -56.90
C GLU A 257 50.53 15.50 -55.97
N GLN A 258 51.38 14.66 -55.37
CA GLN A 258 52.28 14.77 -54.20
C GLN A 258 53.21 15.99 -54.05
N THR A 259 53.59 16.33 -52.81
CA THR A 259 54.98 16.21 -52.30
C THR A 259 55.12 16.49 -50.80
N SER A 260 56.14 15.87 -50.22
CA SER A 260 56.46 15.71 -48.79
C SER A 260 57.44 16.77 -48.27
N ALA A 261 57.27 17.24 -47.04
CA ALA A 261 58.33 17.44 -46.04
C ALA A 261 57.73 17.95 -44.71
N GLY A 262 58.12 17.31 -43.61
CA GLY A 262 57.49 17.47 -42.31
C GLY A 262 57.78 18.79 -41.57
N SER A 263 56.78 19.20 -40.80
CA SER A 263 56.94 19.77 -39.47
C SER A 263 55.63 19.51 -38.72
N THR A 264 55.66 18.49 -37.86
CA THR A 264 54.52 18.05 -37.04
C THR A 264 54.14 19.12 -36.04
N THR A 265 53.01 19.77 -36.30
CA THR A 265 52.25 20.53 -35.31
C THR A 265 50.82 20.01 -35.39
N GLU A 266 50.52 18.93 -34.65
CA GLU A 266 49.15 18.39 -34.61
C GLU A 266 48.36 19.03 -33.47
N THR A 267 47.41 19.85 -33.92
CA THR A 267 46.21 20.30 -33.23
C THR A 267 45.38 19.11 -32.76
N GLN A 268 44.82 19.27 -31.56
CA GLN A 268 43.77 18.47 -30.93
C GLN A 268 42.79 17.84 -31.93
N SER A 269 42.73 16.50 -31.97
CA SER A 269 41.62 15.76 -32.56
C SER A 269 41.08 14.77 -31.53
N GLY A 270 39.80 14.97 -31.20
CA GLY A 270 39.10 14.30 -30.11
C GLY A 270 38.90 12.82 -30.36
N SER A 271 39.34 12.03 -29.38
CA SER A 271 38.95 10.64 -29.21
C SER A 271 37.42 10.57 -28.99
N SER A 272 36.67 10.14 -29.99
CA SER A 272 35.23 9.87 -29.88
C SER A 272 35.02 8.58 -29.10
N ASN A 273 35.02 8.73 -27.77
CA ASN A 273 34.64 7.72 -26.80
C ASN A 273 33.16 7.31 -27.03
N PRO A 274 32.81 6.02 -27.13
CA PRO A 274 31.43 5.58 -27.35
C PRO A 274 30.52 6.06 -26.21
N GLN A 275 29.46 6.80 -26.54
CA GLN A 275 28.52 7.35 -25.55
C GLN A 275 27.67 6.21 -24.96
N PRO A 276 27.60 6.04 -23.63
CA PRO A 276 26.93 4.91 -22.99
C PRO A 276 25.40 4.99 -23.11
N SER A 277 24.77 3.81 -23.17
CA SER A 277 23.33 3.58 -23.31
C SER A 277 22.49 4.17 -22.16
N THR A 278 21.35 4.81 -22.48
CA THR A 278 20.40 5.42 -21.51
C THR A 278 19.53 4.40 -20.76
N SER A 279 19.61 3.13 -21.15
CA SER A 279 19.01 1.98 -20.47
C SER A 279 19.84 0.75 -20.78
N LYS A 280 19.88 -0.19 -19.86
CA LYS A 280 20.53 -1.49 -20.07
C LYS A 280 19.82 -2.53 -19.23
N VAL A 281 19.67 -3.73 -19.76
CA VAL A 281 19.29 -4.93 -19.02
C VAL A 281 20.28 -6.01 -19.42
N LEU A 282 20.91 -6.63 -18.44
CA LEU A 282 21.94 -7.63 -18.66
C LEU A 282 21.34 -8.97 -19.06
N GLY A 283 20.13 -9.29 -18.59
CA GLY A 283 19.47 -10.56 -18.89
C GLY A 283 19.92 -11.66 -17.93
N VAL A 284 20.09 -11.31 -16.65
CA VAL A 284 20.36 -12.27 -15.59
C VAL A 284 19.17 -13.23 -15.47
N SER A 285 19.43 -14.53 -15.42
CA SER A 285 18.39 -15.55 -15.30
C SER A 285 17.96 -15.74 -13.85
N PHE A 286 16.65 -15.75 -13.62
CA PHE A 286 16.06 -15.99 -12.30
C PHE A 286 16.34 -17.39 -11.76
N ILE A 287 16.65 -17.46 -10.45
CA ILE A 287 16.80 -18.70 -9.69
C ILE A 287 15.91 -18.62 -8.45
N SER A 288 14.89 -19.49 -8.39
CA SER A 288 13.97 -19.54 -7.26
C SER A 288 14.61 -20.15 -6.00
N GLN A 289 14.60 -19.42 -4.90
CA GLN A 289 15.04 -19.93 -3.59
C GLN A 289 14.08 -21.00 -3.02
N GLU A 290 12.77 -20.82 -3.25
CA GLU A 290 11.72 -21.76 -2.86
C GLU A 290 11.84 -23.10 -3.59
N ALA A 291 12.20 -23.09 -4.88
CA ALA A 291 12.40 -24.33 -5.64
C ALA A 291 13.56 -25.19 -5.09
N ALA A 292 14.51 -24.58 -4.39
CA ALA A 292 15.60 -25.27 -3.70
C ALA A 292 15.26 -25.64 -2.24
N GLY A 293 14.04 -25.35 -1.77
CA GLY A 293 13.61 -25.52 -0.39
C GLY A 293 14.33 -24.61 0.60
N ALA A 294 14.86 -23.47 0.13
CA ALA A 294 15.65 -22.53 0.90
C ALA A 294 14.92 -21.19 1.05
N PRO A 295 13.86 -21.09 1.87
CA PRO A 295 13.05 -19.88 2.03
C PRO A 295 13.85 -18.69 2.59
N GLU A 296 14.98 -18.93 3.25
CA GLU A 296 15.89 -17.90 3.76
C GLU A 296 17.17 -17.80 2.89
N GLY A 297 17.08 -18.20 1.62
CA GLY A 297 18.22 -18.38 0.72
C GLY A 297 18.49 -17.21 -0.23
N CYS A 298 17.89 -16.03 -0.01
CA CYS A 298 17.86 -14.93 -0.98
C CYS A 298 19.26 -14.42 -1.39
N GLU A 299 20.23 -14.38 -0.47
CA GLU A 299 21.62 -13.99 -0.75
C GLU A 299 22.30 -14.95 -1.71
N ALA A 300 22.18 -16.25 -1.41
CA ALA A 300 22.84 -17.29 -2.19
C ALA A 300 22.22 -17.40 -3.58
N ALA A 301 20.90 -17.27 -3.68
CA ALA A 301 20.20 -17.26 -4.96
C ALA A 301 20.62 -16.05 -5.81
N SER A 302 20.55 -14.83 -5.25
CA SER A 302 20.97 -13.60 -5.95
C SER A 302 22.43 -13.63 -6.38
N ALA A 303 23.33 -14.14 -5.53
CA ALA A 303 24.73 -14.33 -5.89
C ALA A 303 24.90 -15.28 -7.07
N LEU A 304 24.19 -16.42 -7.05
CA LEU A 304 24.29 -17.42 -8.09
C LEU A 304 23.72 -16.94 -9.42
N GLU A 305 22.62 -16.19 -9.41
CA GLU A 305 22.06 -15.51 -10.58
C GLU A 305 23.10 -14.61 -11.25
N ALA A 306 23.72 -13.73 -10.46
CA ALA A 306 24.75 -12.80 -10.92
C ALA A 306 26.01 -13.53 -11.42
N LEU A 307 26.47 -14.57 -10.72
CA LEU A 307 27.61 -15.40 -11.12
C LEU A 307 27.35 -16.13 -12.44
N HIS A 308 26.17 -16.76 -12.59
CA HIS A 308 25.78 -17.45 -13.81
C HIS A 308 25.78 -16.52 -15.02
N TYR A 309 25.27 -15.31 -14.86
CA TYR A 309 25.31 -14.30 -15.91
C TYR A 309 26.76 -13.97 -16.36
N LYS A 310 27.71 -13.95 -15.43
CA LYS A 310 29.14 -13.74 -15.72
C LYS A 310 29.85 -15.00 -16.22
N GLY A 311 29.14 -16.11 -16.40
CA GLY A 311 29.72 -17.39 -16.81
C GLY A 311 30.48 -18.11 -15.69
N HIS A 312 30.36 -17.65 -14.45
CA HIS A 312 30.93 -18.27 -13.27
C HIS A 312 29.93 -19.22 -12.60
N ALA A 313 30.43 -20.18 -11.82
CA ALA A 313 29.62 -21.17 -11.10
C ALA A 313 28.58 -21.93 -11.96
N SER A 314 28.72 -21.95 -13.29
CA SER A 314 27.71 -22.45 -14.24
C SER A 314 27.33 -23.94 -14.10
N GLY A 315 28.12 -24.73 -13.38
CA GLY A 315 27.82 -26.11 -13.02
C GLY A 315 27.14 -26.29 -11.66
N MET A 316 26.85 -25.21 -10.94
CA MET A 316 26.29 -25.25 -9.59
C MET A 316 24.77 -25.02 -9.61
N SER A 317 24.04 -25.92 -8.97
CA SER A 317 22.69 -25.65 -8.50
C SER A 317 22.72 -24.76 -7.25
N LEU A 318 21.60 -24.08 -6.95
CA LEU A 318 21.45 -23.32 -5.70
C LEU A 318 21.71 -24.20 -4.47
N ALA A 319 21.21 -25.44 -4.45
CA ALA A 319 21.46 -26.38 -3.37
C ALA A 319 22.96 -26.72 -3.19
N SER A 320 23.73 -26.85 -4.29
CA SER A 320 25.18 -27.04 -4.20
C SER A 320 25.93 -25.79 -3.79
N PHE A 321 25.43 -24.61 -4.16
CA PHE A 321 26.04 -23.34 -3.80
C PHE A 321 25.84 -23.01 -2.32
N LEU A 322 24.63 -23.20 -1.79
CA LEU A 322 24.30 -23.04 -0.37
C LEU A 322 25.18 -23.88 0.56
N ARG A 323 25.63 -25.06 0.14
CA ARG A 323 26.55 -25.90 0.94
C ARG A 323 27.94 -25.28 1.14
N THR A 324 28.30 -24.30 0.33
CA THR A 324 29.59 -23.60 0.43
C THR A 324 29.49 -22.30 1.24
N MET A 325 28.27 -21.87 1.57
CA MET A 325 28.03 -20.62 2.28
C MET A 325 28.62 -20.68 3.68
N PRO A 326 29.44 -19.70 4.09
CA PRO A 326 29.97 -19.66 5.45
C PRO A 326 28.81 -19.45 6.42
N ILE A 327 28.76 -20.26 7.49
CA ILE A 327 27.76 -20.12 8.57
C ILE A 327 28.44 -19.53 9.79
N ALA A 328 27.87 -18.46 10.35
CA ALA A 328 28.36 -17.85 11.58
C ALA A 328 27.81 -18.64 12.78
N SER A 329 28.70 -19.27 13.56
CA SER A 329 28.30 -20.07 14.73
C SER A 329 27.62 -19.26 15.84
N ASN A 330 27.84 -17.94 15.86
CA ASN A 330 27.24 -16.98 16.79
C ASN A 330 26.07 -16.20 16.18
N GLY A 331 25.62 -16.55 14.97
CA GLY A 331 24.52 -15.85 14.28
C GLY A 331 24.85 -14.43 13.82
N ASN A 332 26.14 -14.02 13.79
CA ASN A 332 26.53 -12.69 13.37
C ASN A 332 26.66 -12.61 11.82
N PRO A 333 25.77 -11.87 11.13
CA PRO A 333 25.74 -11.79 9.67
C PRO A 333 27.01 -11.16 9.07
N TYR A 334 27.78 -10.39 9.85
CA TYR A 334 29.05 -9.83 9.40
C TYR A 334 30.18 -10.86 9.28
N GLN A 335 30.00 -12.06 9.85
CA GLN A 335 31.01 -13.14 9.91
C GLN A 335 30.63 -14.36 9.04
N GLY A 336 29.36 -14.49 8.68
CA GLY A 336 28.79 -15.60 7.92
C GLY A 336 27.27 -15.58 8.02
N PHE A 337 26.58 -16.49 7.34
CA PHE A 337 25.13 -16.59 7.39
C PHE A 337 24.65 -17.00 8.79
N GLY A 338 23.64 -16.31 9.31
CA GLY A 338 23.03 -16.64 10.60
C GLY A 338 22.05 -17.79 10.51
N GLY A 339 22.28 -18.88 11.25
CA GLY A 339 21.34 -20.00 11.30
C GLY A 339 21.39 -20.89 10.06
N THR A 340 20.26 -21.04 9.36
CA THR A 340 20.12 -21.94 8.20
C THR A 340 19.27 -21.30 7.10
N PRO A 341 19.63 -21.48 5.82
CA PRO A 341 18.83 -20.96 4.70
C PRO A 341 17.52 -21.75 4.47
N TYR A 342 17.34 -22.89 5.14
CA TYR A 342 16.26 -23.84 4.87
C TYR A 342 15.04 -23.70 5.79
N ALA A 343 15.12 -22.86 6.83
CA ALA A 343 14.04 -22.68 7.79
C ALA A 343 14.22 -21.40 8.60
N VAL A 344 13.09 -20.79 8.99
CA VAL A 344 13.05 -19.73 10.00
C VAL A 344 13.51 -20.30 11.35
N VAL A 345 14.47 -19.65 11.99
CA VAL A 345 15.00 -19.96 13.31
C VAL A 345 14.72 -18.79 14.25
N ASP A 346 13.88 -19.03 15.26
CA ASP A 346 13.49 -17.98 16.20
C ASP A 346 14.71 -17.37 16.92
N GLY A 347 14.73 -16.04 17.02
CA GLY A 347 15.81 -15.28 17.67
C GLY A 347 17.14 -15.20 16.90
N VAL A 348 17.24 -15.77 15.69
CA VAL A 348 18.42 -15.67 14.84
C VAL A 348 18.10 -14.78 13.64
N TYR A 349 19.02 -13.89 13.26
CA TYR A 349 18.90 -13.11 12.04
C TYR A 349 19.40 -13.91 10.84
N GLN A 350 18.49 -14.42 9.99
CA GLN A 350 18.83 -15.23 8.81
C GLN A 350 19.31 -14.35 7.66
N SER A 351 20.57 -13.96 7.71
CA SER A 351 21.21 -13.25 6.60
C SER A 351 22.72 -13.40 6.66
N ILE A 352 23.39 -13.05 5.57
CA ILE A 352 24.82 -12.80 5.49
C ILE A 352 25.07 -11.41 4.92
N PHE A 353 25.93 -10.61 5.55
CA PHE A 353 26.21 -9.24 5.13
C PHE A 353 27.45 -9.12 4.24
N PRO A 354 27.61 -8.00 3.51
CA PRO A 354 28.69 -7.83 2.52
C PRO A 354 30.09 -8.17 3.01
N SER A 355 30.42 -7.98 4.29
CA SER A 355 31.75 -8.28 4.85
C SER A 355 32.11 -9.77 4.80
N ALA A 356 31.13 -10.66 4.97
CA ALA A 356 31.31 -12.11 4.86
C ALA A 356 30.83 -12.67 3.52
N PHE A 357 29.80 -12.06 2.93
CA PHE A 357 29.26 -12.45 1.63
C PHE A 357 30.27 -12.24 0.49
N THR A 358 30.89 -11.06 0.42
CA THR A 358 31.81 -10.73 -0.69
C THR A 358 32.99 -11.71 -0.79
N PRO A 359 33.75 -12.03 0.27
CA PRO A 359 34.86 -12.99 0.17
C PRO A 359 34.39 -14.41 -0.14
N TRP A 360 33.20 -14.81 0.29
CA TRP A 360 32.62 -16.10 -0.10
C TRP A 360 32.33 -16.17 -1.60
N VAL A 361 31.62 -15.17 -2.14
CA VAL A 361 31.28 -15.11 -3.57
C VAL A 361 32.53 -14.93 -4.44
N ALA A 362 33.53 -14.21 -3.94
CA ALA A 362 34.84 -14.04 -4.59
C ALA A 362 35.59 -15.37 -4.85
N GLY A 363 35.22 -16.44 -4.14
CA GLY A 363 35.74 -17.79 -4.40
C GLY A 363 35.29 -18.42 -5.72
N PHE A 364 34.25 -17.86 -6.37
CA PHE A 364 33.65 -18.42 -7.60
C PHE A 364 33.78 -17.50 -8.82
N GLY A 365 33.82 -16.19 -8.60
CA GLY A 365 33.93 -15.15 -9.62
C GLY A 365 34.33 -13.83 -8.98
N SER A 366 34.66 -12.81 -9.76
CA SER A 366 35.08 -11.53 -9.16
C SER A 366 33.90 -10.82 -8.50
N ALA A 367 34.04 -10.46 -7.23
CA ALA A 367 33.02 -9.77 -6.45
C ALA A 367 33.63 -8.55 -5.73
N SER A 368 32.95 -7.41 -5.80
CA SER A 368 33.39 -6.16 -5.20
C SER A 368 32.32 -5.60 -4.28
N ASN A 369 32.64 -5.43 -2.99
CA ASN A 369 31.78 -4.75 -2.05
C ASN A 369 31.72 -3.25 -2.38
N ILE A 370 30.56 -2.80 -2.84
CA ILE A 370 30.29 -1.40 -3.19
C ILE A 370 29.28 -0.77 -2.22
N SER A 371 29.14 -1.34 -1.03
CA SER A 371 28.23 -0.83 0.00
C SER A 371 28.51 0.65 0.30
N GLY A 372 27.45 1.42 0.50
CA GLY A 372 27.48 2.87 0.63
C GLY A 372 27.33 3.63 -0.70
N SER A 373 27.41 2.94 -1.85
CA SER A 373 27.20 3.57 -3.16
C SER A 373 25.82 4.19 -3.31
N SER A 374 25.75 5.28 -4.09
CA SER A 374 24.48 5.85 -4.55
C SER A 374 23.81 4.94 -5.59
N LEU A 375 22.56 5.25 -5.91
CA LEU A 375 21.86 4.60 -7.02
C LEU A 375 22.63 4.73 -8.35
N ASP A 376 23.26 5.87 -8.60
CA ASP A 376 24.10 6.07 -9.79
C ASP A 376 25.34 5.17 -9.78
N GLY A 377 25.88 4.84 -8.61
CA GLY A 377 26.96 3.87 -8.47
C GLY A 377 26.53 2.46 -8.87
N ILE A 378 25.31 2.05 -8.47
CA ILE A 378 24.71 0.77 -8.88
C ILE A 378 24.46 0.77 -10.40
N ILE A 379 23.85 1.83 -10.94
CA ILE A 379 23.61 1.99 -12.38
C ILE A 379 24.92 1.92 -13.18
N SER A 380 25.99 2.53 -12.67
CA SER A 380 27.30 2.51 -13.33
C SER A 380 27.89 1.11 -13.42
N GLN A 381 27.70 0.25 -12.41
CA GLN A 381 28.10 -1.15 -12.47
C GLN A 381 27.32 -1.92 -13.55
N ILE A 382 26.00 -1.74 -13.58
CA ILE A 382 25.16 -2.38 -14.58
C ILE A 382 25.55 -1.91 -15.99
N ALA A 383 25.77 -0.61 -16.18
CA ALA A 383 26.26 -0.01 -17.42
C ALA A 383 27.60 -0.64 -17.85
N ALA A 384 28.49 -0.95 -16.91
CA ALA A 384 29.74 -1.66 -17.14
C ALA A 384 29.58 -3.18 -17.40
N GLY A 385 28.37 -3.73 -17.23
CA GLY A 385 28.11 -5.16 -17.46
C GLY A 385 28.20 -6.03 -16.21
N ASN A 386 28.14 -5.41 -15.03
CA ASN A 386 28.24 -6.07 -13.74
C ASN A 386 26.87 -6.04 -13.05
N PRO A 387 26.16 -7.17 -12.90
CA PRO A 387 24.99 -7.23 -12.04
C PRO A 387 25.38 -6.95 -10.58
N VAL A 388 24.45 -6.38 -9.82
CA VAL A 388 24.69 -5.96 -8.44
C VAL A 388 23.72 -6.65 -7.51
N VAL A 389 24.23 -7.43 -6.55
CA VAL A 389 23.43 -7.99 -5.46
C VAL A 389 23.22 -6.91 -4.39
N THR A 390 21.98 -6.67 -3.99
CA THR A 390 21.62 -5.58 -3.07
C THR A 390 20.68 -6.05 -1.97
N TRP A 391 20.88 -5.51 -0.77
CA TRP A 391 19.97 -5.73 0.36
C TRP A 391 18.96 -4.58 0.37
N VAL A 392 17.68 -4.94 0.35
CA VAL A 392 16.52 -4.06 0.37
C VAL A 392 15.55 -4.53 1.46
N THR A 393 14.45 -3.82 1.67
CA THR A 393 13.35 -4.34 2.49
C THR A 393 12.41 -5.19 1.63
N LEU A 394 11.91 -6.29 2.20
CA LEU A 394 10.96 -7.20 1.57
C LEU A 394 9.72 -6.43 1.11
N ASN A 395 9.31 -6.69 -0.14
CA ASN A 395 8.22 -5.98 -0.82
C ASN A 395 8.36 -4.44 -0.80
N TYR A 396 9.60 -3.95 -0.63
CA TYR A 396 9.94 -2.53 -0.58
C TYR A 396 9.16 -1.74 0.49
N GLN A 397 8.77 -2.42 1.56
CA GLN A 397 8.03 -1.83 2.68
C GLN A 397 8.97 -1.11 3.67
N GLY A 398 8.40 -0.42 4.65
CA GLY A 398 9.19 0.15 5.74
C GLY A 398 9.95 -0.93 6.54
N PRO A 399 11.09 -0.58 7.17
CA PRO A 399 11.95 -1.54 7.86
C PRO A 399 11.35 -1.95 9.21
N GLN A 400 11.50 -3.21 9.57
CA GLN A 400 11.16 -3.79 10.86
C GLN A 400 12.46 -4.00 11.64
N TRP A 401 12.83 -3.00 12.46
CA TRP A 401 14.07 -3.06 13.21
C TRP A 401 13.99 -4.00 14.41
N HIS A 402 15.06 -4.78 14.60
CA HIS A 402 15.25 -5.67 15.73
C HIS A 402 16.67 -5.54 16.28
N HIS A 403 16.82 -5.72 17.58
CA HIS A 403 18.12 -5.73 18.25
C HIS A 403 18.60 -7.16 18.55
N TYR A 404 19.72 -7.54 17.95
CA TYR A 404 20.42 -8.80 18.16
C TYR A 404 21.72 -8.58 18.95
N ASP A 405 22.31 -9.65 19.46
CA ASP A 405 23.57 -9.59 20.23
C ASP A 405 24.73 -8.95 19.46
N TRP A 406 24.71 -9.02 18.12
CA TRP A 406 25.72 -8.42 17.25
C TRP A 406 25.39 -6.97 16.82
N GLY A 407 24.17 -6.48 17.08
CA GLY A 407 23.72 -5.14 16.67
C GLY A 407 22.28 -5.11 16.16
N ASN A 408 21.94 -4.07 15.40
CA ASN A 408 20.59 -3.91 14.87
C ASN A 408 20.46 -4.55 13.47
N GLY A 409 19.40 -5.35 13.29
CA GLY A 409 19.00 -5.94 12.02
C GLY A 409 17.62 -5.44 11.57
N ILE A 410 17.27 -5.73 10.31
CA ILE A 410 15.95 -5.44 9.74
C ILE A 410 15.28 -6.78 9.44
N ASP A 411 14.31 -7.20 10.25
CA ASP A 411 13.68 -8.53 10.17
C ASP A 411 13.00 -8.80 8.83
N ASN A 412 12.55 -7.75 8.15
CA ASN A 412 12.04 -7.83 6.79
C ASN A 412 13.08 -7.41 5.74
N ALA A 413 14.37 -7.69 5.96
CA ALA A 413 15.38 -7.56 4.91
C ALA A 413 15.14 -8.61 3.81
N HIS A 414 15.50 -8.25 2.58
CA HIS A 414 15.47 -9.13 1.42
C HIS A 414 16.65 -8.83 0.51
N VAL A 415 17.12 -9.81 -0.24
CA VAL A 415 18.29 -9.67 -1.12
C VAL A 415 17.93 -10.04 -2.54
N VAL A 416 18.27 -9.14 -3.47
CA VAL A 416 17.91 -9.24 -4.89
C VAL A 416 19.08 -8.88 -5.78
N THR A 417 19.07 -9.40 -7.01
CA THR A 417 19.99 -9.00 -8.07
C THR A 417 19.41 -7.84 -8.87
N VAL A 418 20.18 -6.76 -9.04
CA VAL A 418 19.85 -5.67 -9.96
C VAL A 418 20.68 -5.85 -11.22
N ASP A 419 20.01 -6.08 -12.35
CA ASP A 419 20.66 -6.35 -13.63
C ASP A 419 20.27 -5.36 -14.73
N GLY A 420 19.44 -4.37 -14.41
CA GLY A 420 19.05 -3.38 -15.39
C GLY A 420 18.63 -2.04 -14.81
N TYR A 421 18.63 -1.04 -15.67
CA TYR A 421 18.11 0.29 -15.41
C TYR A 421 17.54 0.89 -16.70
N ASN A 422 16.59 1.80 -16.54
CA ASN A 422 16.16 2.70 -17.60
C ASN A 422 16.03 4.12 -17.03
N SER A 423 15.33 5.02 -17.72
CA SER A 423 15.16 6.40 -17.24
C SER A 423 14.42 6.47 -15.89
N VAL A 424 13.44 5.59 -15.66
CA VAL A 424 12.48 5.67 -14.54
C VAL A 424 12.63 4.56 -13.49
N GLY A 425 13.23 3.42 -13.84
CA GLY A 425 13.23 2.23 -13.01
C GLY A 425 14.53 1.43 -13.01
N MET A 426 14.59 0.48 -12.08
CA MET A 426 15.59 -0.57 -11.94
C MET A 426 14.93 -1.91 -12.30
N HIS A 427 15.67 -2.77 -13.01
CA HIS A 427 15.24 -4.14 -13.30
C HIS A 427 15.84 -5.06 -12.25
N ILE A 428 14.98 -5.87 -11.65
CA ILE A 428 15.26 -6.70 -10.49
C ILE A 428 15.02 -8.15 -10.89
N VAL A 429 15.98 -9.00 -10.57
CA VAL A 429 15.84 -10.45 -10.53
C VAL A 429 15.77 -10.82 -9.06
N ASP A 430 14.56 -11.14 -8.60
CA ASP A 430 14.22 -11.40 -7.22
C ASP A 430 14.04 -12.91 -7.02
N PRO A 431 14.85 -13.55 -6.16
CA PRO A 431 14.82 -15.00 -5.96
C PRO A 431 13.52 -15.55 -5.34
N GLU A 432 12.64 -14.69 -4.81
CA GLU A 432 11.31 -15.05 -4.30
C GLU A 432 10.21 -14.76 -5.33
N ASN A 433 10.30 -13.63 -6.05
CA ASN A 433 9.19 -13.09 -6.84
C ASN A 433 9.42 -13.09 -8.37
N GLY A 434 10.55 -13.59 -8.85
CA GLY A 434 10.90 -13.59 -10.27
C GLY A 434 11.46 -12.26 -10.74
N THR A 435 11.27 -11.92 -12.01
CA THR A 435 11.91 -10.76 -12.64
C THR A 435 10.90 -9.64 -12.88
N TYR A 436 11.22 -8.42 -12.47
CA TYR A 436 10.32 -7.26 -12.62
C TYR A 436 11.06 -5.91 -12.64
N TRP A 437 10.32 -4.87 -13.03
CA TRP A 437 10.77 -3.49 -12.91
C TRP A 437 10.19 -2.83 -11.65
N ILE A 438 11.00 -2.02 -10.98
CA ILE A 438 10.57 -1.14 -9.89
C ILE A 438 11.05 0.29 -10.16
N SER A 439 10.31 1.29 -9.67
CA SER A 439 10.77 2.68 -9.75
C SER A 439 12.10 2.89 -9.03
N LYS A 440 12.95 3.77 -9.57
CA LYS A 440 14.21 4.18 -8.92
C LYS A 440 14.00 4.70 -7.51
N GLY A 441 12.89 5.41 -7.28
CA GLY A 441 12.53 5.96 -5.98
C GLY A 441 12.22 4.88 -4.94
N ALA A 442 11.39 3.90 -5.28
CA ALA A 442 11.04 2.81 -4.37
C ALA A 442 12.25 1.90 -4.08
N PHE A 443 13.04 1.57 -5.11
CA PHE A 443 14.29 0.85 -4.93
C PHE A 443 15.24 1.62 -4.00
N ASN A 444 15.48 2.91 -4.26
CA ASN A 444 16.39 3.71 -3.45
C ASN A 444 15.89 3.88 -2.01
N ALA A 445 14.58 3.99 -1.79
CA ALA A 445 14.01 4.07 -0.44
C ALA A 445 14.28 2.80 0.37
N ALA A 446 14.04 1.63 -0.21
CA ALA A 446 14.28 0.34 0.43
C ALA A 446 15.78 0.05 0.64
N TYR A 447 16.60 0.31 -0.39
CA TYR A 447 18.06 0.15 -0.34
C TYR A 447 18.72 1.08 0.69
N SER A 448 18.22 2.30 0.86
CA SER A 448 18.87 3.33 1.69
C SER A 448 18.95 2.99 3.19
N TYR A 449 18.19 2.03 3.69
CA TYR A 449 18.26 1.61 5.09
C TYR A 449 19.54 0.87 5.44
N MET A 450 20.04 0.04 4.50
CA MET A 450 21.26 -0.75 4.70
C MET A 450 22.41 -0.23 3.83
N LYS A 451 22.10 0.21 2.61
CA LYS A 451 23.08 0.56 1.57
C LYS A 451 24.11 -0.53 1.32
N PHE A 452 23.70 -1.79 1.42
CA PHE A 452 24.55 -2.93 1.14
C PHE A 452 24.42 -3.33 -0.31
N ALA A 453 25.55 -3.39 -1.01
CA ALA A 453 25.61 -3.72 -2.42
C ALA A 453 26.94 -4.41 -2.77
N VAL A 454 26.88 -5.43 -3.61
CA VAL A 454 28.05 -6.18 -4.08
C VAL A 454 27.93 -6.36 -5.60
N ALA A 455 28.88 -5.81 -6.34
CA ALA A 455 28.94 -5.93 -7.80
C ALA A 455 29.68 -7.22 -8.18
N ILE A 456 29.15 -7.97 -9.14
CA ILE A 456 29.75 -9.19 -9.68
C ILE A 456 30.28 -8.91 -11.08
N SER A 457 31.59 -9.07 -11.28
CA SER A 457 32.32 -8.53 -12.45
C SER A 457 33.05 -9.56 -13.27
#